data_AF-A0A6V7PAP2-F1
#
_entry.id   AF-A0A6V7PAP2-F1
#
_cell.length_a   1.000
_cell.length_b   1.000
_cell.length_c   1.000
_cell.angle_alpha   90.00
_cell.angle_beta   90.00
_cell.angle_gamma   90.00
#
_symmetry.space_group_name_H-M   'P 1'
#
loop_
_entity.id
_entity.type
_entity.pdbx_description
1 polymer ?
#
loop_
_entity_poly.entity_id
_entity_poly.type
_entity_poly.pdbx_seq_one_letter_code
_entity_poly.pdbx_strand_id
1 'polypeptide(L)'
;MGTSKSEGTKQRVNRCLSKMSDRDTEAMAASELESMTRALAPDALPAFVAAVSDARPTDRAPLRRHSLRVLALLPASHPAEAVAPLLPRMLSAALRRLRDPDSSVRAACVDAVRSVAVAAAAAGAAPQVVLRPLTDALLHEQDQCAQLAAALCLAAAVDASDPGDPDLARHLRGSSPPREAPPEQRLQGQARAALPPRQRRRGRRRSPASSCPASSTPSPARIGRRGRPRRRPSRSSPSPI
;
A
#
# COMPACT_ATOMS: atom_id res chain seq x y z
N MET A 1 -21.73 -14.90 47.15
CA MET A 1 -20.46 -15.09 46.41
C MET A 1 -20.48 -14.11 45.25
N GLY A 2 -19.54 -13.17 45.22
CA GLY A 2 -19.57 -12.01 44.31
C GLY A 2 -19.36 -12.41 42.86
N THR A 3 -20.32 -12.05 42.00
CA THR A 3 -20.14 -12.03 40.56
C THR A 3 -19.21 -10.88 40.22
N SER A 4 -17.90 -11.10 40.20
CA SER A 4 -16.98 -10.16 39.60
C SER A 4 -17.39 -9.99 38.13
N LYS A 5 -17.93 -8.81 37.79
CA LYS A 5 -18.30 -8.40 36.43
C LYS A 5 -17.29 -8.98 35.45
N SER A 6 -17.76 -9.83 34.53
CA SER A 6 -16.98 -10.24 33.37
C SER A 6 -16.52 -8.96 32.68
N GLU A 7 -15.30 -8.55 32.94
CA GLU A 7 -14.71 -7.40 32.29
C GLU A 7 -14.67 -7.74 30.80
N GLY A 8 -15.47 -7.04 29.99
CA GLY A 8 -15.56 -7.33 28.57
C GLY A 8 -14.17 -7.30 27.92
N THR A 9 -13.92 -8.16 26.93
CA THR A 9 -12.61 -8.28 26.25
C THR A 9 -11.98 -6.93 25.94
N LYS A 10 -12.76 -5.99 25.40
CA LYS A 10 -12.30 -4.63 25.10
C LYS A 10 -11.76 -3.88 26.33
N GLN A 11 -12.42 -4.00 27.48
CA GLN A 11 -12.01 -3.34 28.71
C GLN A 11 -10.72 -3.97 29.27
N ARG A 12 -10.58 -5.30 29.20
CA ARG A 12 -9.33 -6.01 29.55
C ARG A 12 -8.17 -5.59 28.65
N VAL A 13 -8.38 -5.55 27.33
CA VAL A 13 -7.38 -5.09 26.36
C VAL A 13 -6.96 -3.66 26.67
N ASN A 14 -7.91 -2.74 26.82
CA ASN A 14 -7.61 -1.35 27.13
C ASN A 14 -6.84 -1.20 28.44
N ARG A 15 -7.13 -2.03 29.45
CA ARG A 15 -6.36 -2.06 30.70
C ARG A 15 -4.91 -2.47 30.44
N CYS A 16 -4.66 -3.54 29.68
CA CYS A 16 -3.29 -3.95 29.32
C CYS A 16 -2.58 -2.88 28.48
N LEU A 17 -3.26 -2.26 27.51
CA LEU A 17 -2.72 -1.16 26.72
C LEU A 17 -2.30 0.03 27.60
N SER A 18 -3.12 0.41 28.58
CA SER A 18 -2.77 1.47 29.53
C SER A 18 -1.56 1.11 30.40
N LYS A 19 -1.48 -0.13 30.90
CA LYS A 19 -0.33 -0.61 31.71
C LYS A 19 0.99 -0.56 30.92
N MET A 20 0.97 -0.82 29.61
CA MET A 20 2.18 -0.73 28.76
C MET A 20 2.79 0.67 28.68
N SER A 21 2.10 1.71 29.16
CA SER A 21 2.66 3.06 29.27
C SER A 21 3.60 3.21 30.48
N ASP A 22 3.54 2.30 31.46
CA ASP A 22 4.41 2.26 32.63
C ASP A 22 5.57 1.29 32.41
N ARG A 23 6.80 1.75 32.68
CA ARG A 23 8.03 0.99 32.46
C ARG A 23 8.09 -0.26 33.33
N ASP A 24 7.60 -0.17 34.58
CA ASP A 24 7.72 -1.27 35.54
C ASP A 24 6.68 -2.37 35.28
N THR A 25 5.60 -2.03 34.55
CA THR A 25 4.53 -2.98 34.24
C THR A 25 4.48 -3.38 32.77
N GLU A 26 5.34 -2.81 31.90
CA GLU A 26 5.34 -3.06 30.46
C GLU A 26 5.42 -4.55 30.13
N ALA A 27 6.43 -5.25 30.66
CA ALA A 27 6.69 -6.65 30.33
C ALA A 27 5.56 -7.58 30.79
N MET A 28 5.02 -7.32 32.00
CA MET A 28 3.89 -8.07 32.54
C MET A 28 2.63 -7.82 31.71
N ALA A 29 2.35 -6.57 31.35
CA ALA A 29 1.20 -6.20 30.52
C ALA A 29 1.29 -6.78 29.10
N ALA A 30 2.49 -6.83 28.52
CA ALA A 30 2.72 -7.45 27.22
C ALA A 30 2.46 -8.96 27.26
N SER A 31 2.98 -9.66 28.27
CA SER A 31 2.74 -11.10 28.47
C SER A 31 1.25 -11.40 28.71
N GLU A 32 0.57 -10.59 29.53
CA GLU A 32 -0.88 -10.65 29.70
C GLU A 32 -1.60 -10.50 28.35
N LEU A 33 -1.23 -9.50 27.54
CA LEU A 33 -1.87 -9.24 26.25
C LEU A 33 -1.64 -10.37 25.23
N GLU A 34 -0.44 -10.95 25.19
CA GLU A 34 -0.15 -12.11 24.37
C GLU A 34 -0.95 -13.35 24.81
N SER A 35 -1.05 -13.61 26.11
CA SER A 35 -1.86 -14.72 26.63
C SER A 35 -3.35 -14.54 26.29
N MET A 36 -3.86 -13.32 26.38
CA MET A 36 -5.24 -12.99 25.95
C MET A 36 -5.42 -13.22 24.45
N THR A 37 -4.42 -12.89 23.64
CA THR A 37 -4.45 -13.09 22.19
C THR A 37 -4.61 -14.58 21.85
N ARG A 38 -3.87 -15.45 22.53
CA ARG A 38 -3.93 -16.91 22.29
C ARG A 38 -5.21 -17.56 22.80
N ALA A 39 -5.79 -17.05 23.88
CA ALA A 39 -6.98 -17.59 24.52
C ALA A 39 -8.30 -16.97 24.00
N LEU A 40 -8.25 -16.13 22.97
CA LEU A 40 -9.41 -15.38 22.51
C LEU A 40 -10.42 -16.27 21.78
N ALA A 41 -11.71 -16.06 22.04
CA ALA A 41 -12.75 -16.69 21.23
C ALA A 41 -12.90 -15.96 19.87
N PRO A 42 -13.27 -16.64 18.77
CA PRO A 42 -13.35 -16.05 17.44
C PRO A 42 -14.29 -14.83 17.32
N ASP A 43 -15.37 -14.81 18.10
CA ASP A 43 -16.36 -13.73 18.17
C ASP A 43 -15.78 -12.43 18.76
N ALA A 44 -14.75 -12.54 19.60
CA ALA A 44 -14.10 -11.40 20.24
C ALA A 44 -12.94 -10.82 19.40
N LEU A 45 -12.48 -11.52 18.35
CA LEU A 45 -11.37 -11.09 17.50
C LEU A 45 -11.59 -9.71 16.85
N PRO A 46 -12.76 -9.37 16.28
CA PRO A 46 -12.94 -8.08 15.63
C PRO A 46 -12.80 -6.90 16.62
N ALA A 47 -13.37 -7.04 17.82
CA ALA A 47 -13.27 -6.02 18.86
C ALA A 47 -11.83 -5.89 19.39
N PHE A 48 -11.11 -7.01 19.51
CA PHE A 48 -9.72 -7.03 19.92
C PHE A 48 -8.82 -6.35 18.88
N VAL A 49 -8.91 -6.76 17.60
CA VAL A 49 -8.15 -6.16 16.49
C VAL A 49 -8.44 -4.67 16.38
N ALA A 50 -9.70 -4.26 16.58
CA ALA A 50 -10.06 -2.84 16.58
C ALA A 50 -9.30 -2.07 17.66
N ALA A 51 -9.34 -2.53 18.91
CA ALA A 51 -8.69 -1.85 20.03
C ALA A 51 -7.17 -1.73 19.85
N VAL A 52 -6.48 -2.80 19.44
CA VAL A 52 -5.01 -2.76 19.25
C VAL A 52 -4.59 -1.94 18.02
N SER A 53 -5.44 -1.86 17.00
CA SER A 53 -5.19 -1.07 15.78
C SER A 53 -5.39 0.43 15.97
N ASP A 54 -6.08 0.84 17.04
CA ASP A 54 -6.42 2.23 17.34
C ASP A 54 -5.28 2.99 18.07
N ALA A 55 -4.17 2.30 18.36
CA ALA A 55 -2.96 2.91 18.91
C ALA A 55 -2.54 4.13 18.08
N ARG A 56 -2.42 5.28 18.73
CA ARG A 56 -2.11 6.57 18.12
C ARG A 56 -0.61 6.73 17.90
N PRO A 57 -0.19 7.52 16.90
CA PRO A 57 1.23 7.87 16.73
C PRO A 57 1.85 8.56 17.95
N THR A 58 1.04 9.24 18.76
CA THR A 58 1.45 9.95 19.99
C THR A 58 1.58 9.05 21.21
N ASP A 59 1.11 7.79 21.14
CA ASP A 59 1.24 6.85 22.26
C ASP A 59 2.72 6.51 22.49
N ARG A 60 3.09 5.91 23.62
CA ARG A 60 4.49 5.52 23.86
C ARG A 60 4.93 4.40 22.91
N ALA A 61 6.21 4.40 22.53
CA ALA A 61 6.77 3.42 21.59
C ALA A 61 6.54 1.95 21.99
N PRO A 62 6.66 1.55 23.28
CA PRO A 62 6.33 0.21 23.72
C PRO A 62 4.92 -0.25 23.38
N LEU A 63 3.90 0.61 23.59
CA LEU A 63 2.52 0.31 23.27
C LEU A 63 2.37 0.05 21.77
N ARG A 64 2.89 0.94 20.92
CA ARG A 64 2.81 0.81 19.45
C ARG A 64 3.50 -0.47 18.96
N ARG A 65 4.66 -0.79 19.55
CA ARG A 65 5.43 -2.00 19.26
C ARG A 65 4.66 -3.27 19.63
N HIS A 66 4.12 -3.33 20.84
CA HIS A 66 3.41 -4.51 21.32
C HIS A 66 2.06 -4.69 20.63
N SER A 67 1.37 -3.61 20.25
CA SER A 67 0.20 -3.68 19.37
C SER A 67 0.51 -4.40 18.06
N LEU A 68 1.66 -4.11 17.43
CA LEU A 68 2.08 -4.80 16.20
C LEU A 68 2.46 -6.26 16.44
N ARG A 69 3.17 -6.56 17.54
CA ARG A 69 3.54 -7.94 17.90
C ARG A 69 2.33 -8.84 18.10
N VAL A 70 1.30 -8.30 18.75
CA VAL A 70 0.03 -9.01 18.96
C VAL A 70 -0.74 -9.19 17.64
N LEU A 71 -0.70 -8.20 16.74
CA LEU A 71 -1.22 -8.37 15.38
C LEU A 71 -0.45 -9.46 14.60
N ALA A 72 0.86 -9.59 14.80
CA ALA A 72 1.66 -10.66 14.21
C ALA A 72 1.35 -12.04 14.81
N LEU A 73 0.95 -12.10 16.09
CA LEU A 73 0.64 -13.35 16.79
C LEU A 73 -0.75 -13.90 16.46
N LEU A 74 -1.71 -13.02 16.13
CA LEU A 74 -3.10 -13.36 15.85
C LEU A 74 -3.27 -14.46 14.79
N PRO A 75 -2.68 -14.35 13.57
CA PRO A 75 -2.77 -15.37 12.54
C PRO A 75 -2.28 -16.75 12.95
N ALA A 76 -1.28 -16.82 13.83
CA ALA A 76 -0.70 -18.08 14.29
C ALA A 76 -1.52 -18.73 15.42
N SER A 77 -2.40 -17.97 16.07
CA SER A 77 -3.16 -18.42 17.24
C SER A 77 -4.61 -18.80 16.91
N HIS A 78 -5.11 -18.42 15.73
CA HIS A 78 -6.52 -18.56 15.36
C HIS A 78 -6.68 -19.18 13.97
N PRO A 79 -7.82 -19.85 13.70
CA PRO A 79 -8.12 -20.38 12.38
C PRO A 79 -8.11 -19.27 11.30
N ALA A 80 -7.57 -19.59 10.11
CA ALA A 80 -7.46 -18.64 9.01
C ALA A 80 -8.80 -17.98 8.66
N GLU A 81 -9.91 -18.74 8.66
CA GLU A 81 -11.26 -18.25 8.37
C GLU A 81 -11.73 -17.13 9.32
N ALA A 82 -11.34 -17.22 10.60
CA ALA A 82 -11.72 -16.22 11.60
C ALA A 82 -10.87 -14.93 11.45
N VAL A 83 -9.64 -15.07 10.97
CA VAL A 83 -8.68 -13.96 10.83
C VAL A 83 -8.80 -13.26 9.47
N ALA A 84 -9.17 -13.99 8.41
CA ALA A 84 -9.31 -13.50 7.04
C ALA A 84 -10.06 -12.14 6.91
N PRO A 85 -11.26 -11.95 7.51
CA PRO A 85 -11.97 -10.67 7.41
C PRO A 85 -11.27 -9.50 8.12
N LEU A 86 -10.31 -9.78 9.00
CA LEU A 86 -9.59 -8.80 9.81
C LEU A 86 -8.27 -8.36 9.15
N LEU A 87 -7.74 -9.13 8.19
CA LEU A 87 -6.46 -8.87 7.52
C LEU A 87 -6.35 -7.47 6.91
N PRO A 88 -7.36 -6.91 6.21
CA PRO A 88 -7.25 -5.56 5.66
C PRO A 88 -7.04 -4.48 6.74
N ARG A 89 -7.66 -4.65 7.92
CA ARG A 89 -7.50 -3.74 9.05
C ARG A 89 -6.11 -3.88 9.67
N MET A 90 -5.63 -5.11 9.82
CA MET A 90 -4.29 -5.41 10.35
C MET A 90 -3.19 -4.83 9.43
N LEU A 91 -3.32 -5.05 8.11
CA LEU A 91 -2.42 -4.48 7.12
C LEU A 91 -2.43 -2.95 7.18
N SER A 92 -3.62 -2.34 7.23
CA SER A 92 -3.74 -0.89 7.36
C SER A 92 -3.08 -0.35 8.65
N ALA A 93 -3.17 -1.08 9.75
CA ALA A 93 -2.51 -0.71 11.01
C ALA A 93 -0.99 -0.80 10.92
N ALA A 94 -0.46 -1.83 10.25
CA ALA A 94 0.96 -1.97 9.98
C ALA A 94 1.48 -0.86 9.04
N LEU A 95 0.80 -0.58 7.92
CA LEU A 95 1.20 0.47 6.97
C LEU A 95 1.32 1.85 7.61
N ARG A 96 0.45 2.18 8.58
CA ARG A 96 0.55 3.44 9.35
C ARG A 96 1.82 3.54 10.21
N ARG A 97 2.51 2.42 10.46
CA ARG A 97 3.72 2.33 11.30
C ARG A 97 5.01 2.30 10.49
N LEU A 98 4.95 2.37 9.16
CA LEU A 98 6.15 2.52 8.32
C LEU A 98 6.92 3.80 8.65
N ARG A 99 6.20 4.91 8.93
CA ARG A 99 6.76 6.22 9.32
C ARG A 99 6.98 6.39 10.82
N ASP A 100 6.99 5.29 11.58
CA ASP A 100 7.17 5.40 13.03
C ASP A 100 8.60 5.88 13.35
N PRO A 101 8.79 6.88 14.24
CA PRO A 101 10.13 7.39 14.56
C PRO A 101 11.01 6.32 15.22
N ASP A 102 10.39 5.39 15.94
CA ASP A 102 11.10 4.32 16.65
C ASP A 102 11.41 3.15 15.72
N SER A 103 12.68 2.81 15.57
CA SER A 103 13.13 1.72 14.69
C SER A 103 12.64 0.34 15.14
N SER A 104 12.43 0.14 16.45
CA SER A 104 11.91 -1.13 16.98
C SER A 104 10.43 -1.32 16.66
N VAL A 105 9.67 -0.23 16.53
CA VAL A 105 8.29 -0.26 16.02
C VAL A 105 8.28 -0.59 14.53
N ARG A 106 9.19 0.02 13.74
CA ARG A 106 9.33 -0.33 12.31
C ARG A 106 9.75 -1.80 12.11
N ALA A 107 10.61 -2.34 12.96
CA ALA A 107 10.96 -3.77 12.93
C ALA A 107 9.75 -4.66 13.22
N ALA A 108 8.97 -4.36 14.27
CA ALA A 108 7.75 -5.10 14.59
C ALA A 108 6.67 -5.01 13.49
N CYS A 109 6.69 -3.93 12.69
CA CYS A 109 5.83 -3.80 11.52
C CYS A 109 6.14 -4.86 10.45
N VAL A 110 7.42 -5.18 10.23
CA VAL A 110 7.84 -6.21 9.27
C VAL A 110 7.29 -7.58 9.66
N ASP A 111 7.38 -7.94 10.94
CA ASP A 111 6.83 -9.19 11.47
C ASP A 111 5.31 -9.27 11.33
N ALA A 112 4.61 -8.16 11.60
CA ALA A 112 3.16 -8.08 11.44
C ALA A 112 2.75 -8.25 9.97
N VAL A 113 3.44 -7.60 9.03
CA VAL A 113 3.18 -7.73 7.59
C VAL A 113 3.44 -9.17 7.12
N ARG A 114 4.55 -9.79 7.56
CA ARG A 114 4.84 -11.19 7.24
C ARG A 114 3.70 -12.11 7.69
N SER A 115 3.24 -11.95 8.93
CA SER A 115 2.16 -12.78 9.48
C SER A 115 0.83 -12.57 8.74
N VAL A 116 0.52 -11.32 8.37
CA VAL A 116 -0.64 -10.99 7.52
C VAL A 116 -0.53 -11.63 6.14
N ALA A 117 0.65 -11.63 5.52
CA ALA A 117 0.87 -12.26 4.22
C ALA A 117 0.67 -13.78 4.28
N VAL A 118 1.22 -14.44 5.31
CA VAL A 118 1.01 -15.88 5.54
C VAL A 118 -0.48 -16.20 5.71
N ALA A 119 -1.20 -15.44 6.55
CA ALA A 119 -2.64 -15.68 6.71
C ALA A 119 -3.46 -15.36 5.47
N ALA A 120 -3.09 -14.33 4.69
CA ALA A 120 -3.75 -14.02 3.44
C ALA A 120 -3.61 -15.18 2.45
N ALA A 121 -2.40 -15.75 2.31
CA ALA A 121 -2.16 -16.92 1.48
C ALA A 121 -2.94 -18.14 1.97
N ALA A 122 -2.96 -18.39 3.29
CA ALA A 122 -3.73 -19.48 3.88
C ALA A 122 -5.25 -19.34 3.67
N ALA A 123 -5.75 -18.10 3.58
CA ALA A 123 -7.14 -17.78 3.24
C ALA A 123 -7.41 -17.77 1.72
N GLY A 124 -6.45 -18.15 0.89
CA GLY A 124 -6.59 -18.18 -0.57
C GLY A 124 -6.64 -16.80 -1.24
N ALA A 125 -6.20 -15.75 -0.54
CA ALA A 125 -6.15 -14.41 -1.11
C ALA A 125 -4.99 -14.28 -2.11
N ALA A 126 -5.23 -13.56 -3.20
CA ALA A 126 -4.19 -13.27 -4.18
C ALA A 126 -3.06 -12.42 -3.55
N PRO A 127 -1.77 -12.70 -3.82
CA PRO A 127 -0.65 -12.00 -3.19
C PRO A 127 -0.69 -10.48 -3.34
N GLN A 128 -1.26 -10.00 -4.45
CA GLN A 128 -1.32 -8.57 -4.79
C GLN A 128 -2.14 -7.75 -3.79
N VAL A 129 -3.05 -8.39 -3.05
CA VAL A 129 -3.82 -7.74 -1.97
C VAL A 129 -2.90 -7.17 -0.91
N VAL A 130 -1.80 -7.87 -0.59
CA VAL A 130 -0.80 -7.44 0.39
C VAL A 130 0.34 -6.68 -0.29
N LEU A 131 0.82 -7.18 -1.44
CA LEU A 131 2.01 -6.64 -2.09
C LEU A 131 1.80 -5.26 -2.71
N ARG A 132 0.61 -4.97 -3.26
CA ARG A 132 0.36 -3.71 -3.97
C ARG A 132 0.44 -2.48 -3.05
N PRO A 133 -0.23 -2.43 -1.89
CA PRO A 133 -0.06 -1.31 -0.95
C PRO A 133 1.40 -1.10 -0.48
N LEU A 134 2.16 -2.19 -0.33
CA LEU A 134 3.58 -2.14 0.06
C LEU A 134 4.47 -1.63 -1.07
N THR A 135 4.19 -2.04 -2.31
CA THR A 135 4.87 -1.56 -3.52
C THR A 135 4.61 -0.07 -3.70
N ASP A 136 3.35 0.35 -3.55
CA ASP A 136 2.97 1.76 -3.64
C ASP A 136 3.66 2.59 -2.55
N ALA A 137 3.73 2.09 -1.31
CA ALA A 137 4.48 2.75 -0.23
C ALA A 137 5.97 2.86 -0.56
N LEU A 138 6.60 1.78 -1.04
CA LEU A 138 8.02 1.77 -1.39
C LEU A 138 8.36 2.80 -2.49
N LEU A 139 7.52 2.90 -3.53
CA LEU A 139 7.79 3.74 -4.70
C LEU A 139 7.50 5.23 -4.45
N HIS A 140 6.55 5.57 -3.59
CA HIS A 140 6.11 6.96 -3.41
C HIS A 140 6.59 7.58 -2.09
N GLU A 141 7.14 6.80 -1.17
CA GLU A 141 7.66 7.30 0.09
C GLU A 141 8.90 8.17 -0.10
N GLN A 142 8.94 9.30 0.63
CA GLN A 142 10.03 10.28 0.56
C GLN A 142 10.94 10.20 1.79
N ASP A 143 10.43 9.72 2.92
CA ASP A 143 11.25 9.47 4.10
C ASP A 143 12.05 8.18 3.94
N GLN A 144 13.38 8.27 4.02
CA GLN A 144 14.27 7.13 3.77
C GLN A 144 14.07 6.00 4.78
N CYS A 145 13.76 6.33 6.05
CA CYS A 145 13.49 5.32 7.08
C CYS A 145 12.19 4.55 6.79
N ALA A 146 11.13 5.25 6.39
CA ALA A 146 9.87 4.66 6.01
C ALA A 146 9.96 3.90 4.68
N GLN A 147 10.74 4.39 3.72
CA GLN A 147 11.01 3.70 2.45
C GLN A 147 11.75 2.37 2.70
N LEU A 148 12.77 2.38 3.57
CA LEU A 148 13.46 1.15 3.99
C LEU A 148 12.50 0.19 4.70
N ALA A 149 11.65 0.67 5.60
CA ALA A 149 10.65 -0.16 6.26
C ALA A 149 9.65 -0.76 5.26
N ALA A 150 9.21 0.00 4.25
CA ALA A 150 8.35 -0.49 3.19
C ALA A 150 9.05 -1.58 2.35
N ALA A 151 10.33 -1.39 2.02
CA ALA A 151 11.13 -2.40 1.33
C ALA A 151 11.24 -3.71 2.12
N LEU A 152 11.54 -3.62 3.42
CA LEU A 152 11.63 -4.79 4.31
C LEU A 152 10.28 -5.49 4.48
N CYS A 153 9.19 -4.73 4.62
CA CYS A 153 7.83 -5.29 4.67
C CYS A 153 7.45 -5.98 3.35
N LEU A 154 7.78 -5.37 2.20
CA LEU A 154 7.55 -5.97 0.88
C LEU A 154 8.34 -7.28 0.72
N ALA A 155 9.63 -7.27 1.07
CA ALA A 155 10.47 -8.48 1.04
C ALA A 155 9.87 -9.58 1.93
N ALA A 156 9.49 -9.24 3.16
CA ALA A 156 8.89 -10.21 4.08
C ALA A 156 7.54 -10.77 3.60
N ALA A 157 6.75 -9.98 2.87
CA ALA A 157 5.51 -10.45 2.26
C ALA A 157 5.75 -11.36 1.04
N VAL A 158 6.77 -11.06 0.24
CA VAL A 158 7.21 -11.92 -0.87
C VAL A 158 7.75 -13.25 -0.34
N ASP A 159 8.59 -13.23 0.69
CA ASP A 159 9.12 -14.44 1.35
C ASP A 159 8.02 -15.34 1.93
N ALA A 160 6.89 -14.75 2.31
CA ALA A 160 5.72 -15.45 2.82
C ALA A 160 4.80 -16.00 1.72
N SER A 161 5.01 -15.60 0.46
CA SER A 161 4.19 -16.03 -0.68
C SER A 161 4.74 -17.32 -1.30
N ASP A 162 3.90 -18.07 -2.01
CA ASP A 162 4.34 -19.25 -2.76
C ASP A 162 5.17 -18.82 -4.00
N PRO A 163 6.46 -19.24 -4.12
CA PRO A 163 7.28 -18.92 -5.28
C PRO A 163 6.75 -19.52 -6.59
N GLY A 164 5.91 -20.56 -6.53
CA GLY A 164 5.23 -21.15 -7.68
C GLY A 164 4.01 -20.35 -8.17
N ASP A 165 3.55 -19.35 -7.41
CA ASP A 165 2.36 -18.59 -7.75
C ASP A 165 2.60 -17.70 -9.00
N PRO A 166 1.88 -17.94 -10.12
CA PRO A 166 2.04 -17.14 -11.33
C PRO A 166 1.66 -15.66 -11.15
N ASP A 167 0.78 -15.35 -10.20
CA ASP A 167 0.33 -13.99 -9.91
C ASP A 167 1.39 -13.22 -9.10
N LEU A 168 2.11 -13.90 -8.19
CA LEU A 168 3.31 -13.33 -7.56
C LEU A 168 4.34 -12.95 -8.64
N ALA A 169 4.62 -13.88 -9.55
CA ALA A 169 5.60 -13.65 -10.61
C ALA A 169 5.16 -12.53 -11.58
N ARG A 170 3.86 -12.40 -11.89
CA ARG A 170 3.32 -11.27 -12.68
C ARG A 170 3.49 -9.95 -11.94
N HIS A 171 3.15 -9.90 -10.65
CA HIS A 171 3.29 -8.69 -9.83
C HIS A 171 4.73 -8.18 -9.84
N LEU A 172 5.70 -9.05 -9.54
CA LEU A 172 7.11 -8.69 -9.49
C LEU A 172 7.65 -8.19 -10.84
N ARG A 173 7.23 -8.82 -11.96
CA ARG A 173 7.57 -8.34 -13.31
C ARG A 173 6.96 -6.99 -13.63
N GLY A 174 5.72 -6.74 -13.20
CA GLY A 174 5.03 -5.47 -13.39
C GLY A 174 5.59 -4.33 -12.56
N SER A 175 6.16 -4.62 -11.39
CA SER A 175 6.78 -3.63 -10.49
C SER A 175 8.24 -3.31 -10.82
N SER A 176 8.91 -4.12 -11.65
CA SER A 176 10.29 -3.84 -12.07
C SER A 176 10.31 -2.62 -12.98
N PRO A 177 11.21 -1.63 -12.75
CA PRO A 177 11.42 -0.57 -13.72
C PRO A 177 11.82 -1.18 -15.07
N PRO A 178 11.49 -0.52 -16.20
CA PRO A 178 11.91 -0.98 -17.51
C PRO A 178 13.43 -1.11 -17.50
N ARG A 179 13.92 -2.29 -17.88
CA ARG A 179 15.36 -2.61 -17.94
C ARG A 179 16.04 -1.53 -18.78
N GLU A 180 16.79 -0.63 -18.16
CA GLU A 180 17.58 0.34 -18.93
C GLU A 180 18.55 -0.45 -19.82
N ALA A 181 18.48 -0.21 -21.14
CA ALA A 181 19.34 -0.88 -22.09
C ALA A 181 20.82 -0.61 -21.75
N PRO A 182 21.73 -1.59 -21.99
CA PRO A 182 23.17 -1.42 -21.76
C PRO A 182 23.69 -0.13 -22.43
N PRO A 183 24.66 0.56 -21.82
CA PRO A 183 25.16 1.85 -22.31
C PRO A 183 25.62 1.84 -23.78
N GLU A 184 26.03 0.68 -24.30
CA GLU A 184 26.43 0.49 -25.69
C GLU A 184 25.29 0.77 -26.70
N GLN A 185 24.05 0.45 -26.35
CA GLN A 185 22.89 0.68 -27.22
C GLN A 185 22.44 2.14 -27.23
N ARG A 186 22.73 2.91 -26.16
CA ARG A 186 22.44 4.36 -26.11
C ARG A 186 23.36 5.14 -27.05
N LEU A 187 24.63 4.74 -27.15
CA LEU A 187 25.58 5.31 -28.12
C LEU A 187 25.23 4.94 -29.57
N GLN A 188 24.77 3.71 -29.84
CA GLN A 188 24.34 3.31 -31.20
C GLN A 188 23.02 3.96 -31.64
N GLY A 189 22.08 4.20 -30.71
CA GLY A 189 20.87 4.98 -30.97
C GLY A 189 21.17 6.45 -31.28
N GLN A 190 22.09 7.07 -30.54
CA GLN A 190 22.53 8.45 -30.77
C GLN A 190 23.37 8.60 -32.05
N ALA A 191 24.24 7.64 -32.37
CA ALA A 191 25.01 7.62 -33.61
C ALA A 191 24.13 7.46 -34.87
N ARG A 192 23.02 6.71 -34.78
CA ARG A 192 22.05 6.59 -35.88
C ARG A 192 21.21 7.86 -36.09
N ALA A 193 20.94 8.63 -35.04
CA ALA A 193 20.21 9.90 -35.14
C ALA A 193 21.07 11.05 -35.71
N ALA A 194 22.39 10.91 -35.74
CA ALA A 194 23.33 11.94 -36.19
C ALA A 194 23.79 11.79 -37.66
N LEU A 195 23.29 10.81 -38.43
CA LEU A 195 23.62 10.72 -39.87
C LEU A 195 22.71 11.66 -40.69
N PRO A 196 23.27 12.60 -41.48
CA PRO A 196 22.47 13.44 -42.36
C PRO A 196 21.85 12.60 -43.50
N PRO A 197 20.69 12.99 -44.04
CA PRO A 197 20.06 12.28 -45.13
C PRO A 197 20.99 12.36 -46.36
N ARG A 198 21.44 11.20 -46.85
CA ARG A 198 22.16 11.11 -48.13
C ARG A 198 21.26 11.65 -49.24
N GLN A 199 21.62 12.82 -49.76
CA GLN A 199 21.02 13.42 -50.95
C GLN A 199 21.08 12.41 -52.10
N ARG A 200 19.94 11.82 -52.45
CA ARG A 200 19.79 11.06 -53.69
C ARG A 200 20.01 12.02 -54.85
N ARG A 201 21.08 11.77 -55.61
CA ARG A 201 21.44 12.50 -56.82
C ARG A 201 20.25 12.59 -57.79
N ARG A 202 20.03 13.81 -58.28
CA ARG A 202 19.16 14.18 -59.39
C ARG A 202 19.46 13.35 -60.64
N GLY A 203 18.45 12.66 -61.18
CA GLY A 203 18.38 12.22 -62.57
C GLY A 203 17.18 12.89 -63.23
N ARG A 204 17.44 13.84 -64.14
CA ARG A 204 16.45 14.59 -64.92
C ARG A 204 15.82 13.73 -66.03
N ARG A 205 14.67 14.22 -66.52
CA ARG A 205 13.98 14.04 -67.83
C ARG A 205 12.73 13.14 -67.72
N ARG A 206 11.55 13.46 -68.27
CA ARG A 206 10.99 14.56 -69.08
C ARG A 206 9.45 14.44 -69.00
N SER A 207 8.72 15.55 -68.93
CA SER A 207 7.27 15.69 -69.26
C SER A 207 7.06 15.57 -70.78
N PRO A 208 5.83 15.53 -71.39
CA PRO A 208 4.51 16.07 -70.98
C PRO A 208 3.35 15.05 -71.21
N ALA A 209 2.03 15.28 -71.13
CA ALA A 209 1.15 16.45 -71.29
C ALA A 209 -0.27 16.16 -70.73
N SER A 210 -1.06 17.24 -70.56
CA SER A 210 -2.55 17.35 -70.65
C SER A 210 -3.42 16.44 -69.75
N SER A 211 -4.48 16.88 -69.07
CA SER A 211 -5.42 18.00 -69.24
C SER A 211 -6.33 18.09 -68.00
N CYS A 212 -6.65 19.30 -67.57
CA CYS A 212 -7.82 19.63 -66.72
C CYS A 212 -9.11 19.64 -67.59
N PRO A 213 -10.35 19.95 -67.10
CA PRO A 213 -10.78 20.39 -65.75
C PRO A 213 -12.12 19.79 -65.24
N ALA A 214 -12.53 20.09 -63.99
CA ALA A 214 -13.77 20.83 -63.68
C ALA A 214 -14.21 20.68 -62.21
N SER A 215 -14.53 21.85 -61.61
CA SER A 215 -15.52 22.20 -60.54
C SER A 215 -15.70 21.26 -59.32
N SER A 216 -15.87 21.71 -58.07
CA SER A 216 -16.44 22.96 -57.55
C SER A 216 -16.19 23.02 -56.03
N THR A 217 -15.99 24.23 -55.52
CA THR A 217 -15.98 24.64 -54.09
C THR A 217 -17.44 24.82 -53.59
N PRO A 218 -17.75 25.30 -52.34
CA PRO A 218 -16.96 25.50 -51.10
C PRO A 218 -17.62 24.97 -49.77
N SER A 219 -16.81 24.83 -48.70
CA SER A 219 -16.93 25.28 -47.27
C SER A 219 -18.30 25.53 -46.56
N PRO A 220 -18.37 25.78 -45.21
CA PRO A 220 -17.46 25.50 -44.07
C PRO A 220 -18.20 25.07 -42.76
N ALA A 221 -17.45 25.05 -41.64
CA ALA A 221 -17.89 25.30 -40.24
C ALA A 221 -18.18 24.05 -39.37
N ARG A 222 -17.92 24.00 -38.06
CA ARG A 222 -17.45 25.00 -37.08
C ARG A 222 -16.98 24.28 -35.81
N ILE A 223 -15.86 24.75 -35.27
CA ILE A 223 -15.43 24.54 -33.88
C ILE A 223 -16.43 25.21 -32.93
N GLY A 224 -16.79 24.56 -31.82
CA GLY A 224 -17.69 25.15 -30.82
C GLY A 224 -17.70 24.45 -29.47
N ARG A 225 -16.62 24.59 -28.69
CA ARG A 225 -16.63 24.39 -27.23
C ARG A 225 -17.47 25.48 -26.55
N ARG A 226 -18.48 25.12 -25.74
CA ARG A 226 -19.00 25.88 -24.58
C ARG A 226 -19.61 24.84 -23.62
N GLY A 227 -19.12 24.63 -22.40
CA GLY A 227 -18.90 25.62 -21.36
C GLY A 227 -20.23 25.89 -20.64
N ARG A 228 -20.61 25.05 -19.67
CA ARG A 228 -21.71 25.34 -18.75
C ARG A 228 -21.14 25.88 -17.44
N PRO A 229 -21.34 27.16 -17.09
CA PRO A 229 -21.29 27.61 -15.71
C PRO A 229 -22.72 27.82 -15.20
N ARG A 230 -23.09 27.17 -14.09
CA ARG A 230 -24.23 27.63 -13.27
C ARG A 230 -23.68 28.45 -12.12
N ARG A 231 -23.96 29.77 -12.18
CA ARG A 231 -23.75 30.73 -11.10
C ARG A 231 -24.76 30.48 -9.96
N ARG A 232 -24.20 30.42 -8.73
CA ARG A 232 -24.60 31.06 -7.45
C ARG A 232 -25.79 32.06 -7.48
N PRO A 233 -26.55 32.28 -6.39
CA PRO A 233 -26.02 32.99 -5.20
C PRO A 233 -26.62 32.58 -3.82
N SER A 234 -25.81 32.55 -2.76
CA SER A 234 -25.71 33.53 -1.65
C SER A 234 -26.80 33.45 -0.56
N ARG A 235 -26.38 33.10 0.67
CA ARG A 235 -26.79 33.67 1.96
C ARG A 235 -25.72 33.22 2.98
N SER A 236 -24.76 34.06 3.36
CA SER A 236 -24.80 35.10 4.41
C SER A 236 -25.01 34.50 5.82
N SER A 237 -23.89 34.17 6.48
CA SER A 237 -23.43 34.54 7.86
C SER A 237 -24.37 34.39 9.08
N PRO A 238 -23.90 34.59 10.32
CA PRO A 238 -22.77 33.99 11.07
C PRO A 238 -23.24 33.36 12.43
N SER A 239 -22.30 32.84 13.22
CA SER A 239 -22.39 32.41 14.65
C SER A 239 -22.97 33.51 15.60
N PRO A 240 -23.13 33.34 16.95
CA PRO A 240 -22.70 32.28 17.87
C PRO A 240 -23.73 31.88 18.97
N ILE A 241 -23.38 30.90 19.84
CA ILE A 241 -23.34 30.92 21.32
C ILE A 241 -22.44 29.75 21.75
#